data_AF-A0A9N9KJG4-F1
#
_entry.id   AF-A0A9N9KJG4-F1
#
_cell.length_a   1.000
_cell.length_b   1.000
_cell.length_c   1.000
_cell.angle_alpha   90.00
_cell.angle_beta   90.00
_cell.angle_gamma   90.00
#
_symmetry.space_group_name_H-M   'P 1'
#
loop_
_entity.id
_entity.type
_entity.pdbx_description
1 polymer ?
#
loop_
_entity_poly.entity_id
_entity_poly.type
_entity_poly.pdbx_seq_one_letter_code
_entity_poly.pdbx_strand_id
1 'polypeptide(L)' 'LADVWTQLRKMSMEYDGLDPSHYVSLLAYSWDAMLKMTGVKIELFTDMAMHDFIEKAKHG' A
#
# COMPACT_ATOMS: atom_id res chain seq x y z
N LEU A 1 24.23 2.54 -1.75
CA LEU A 1 23.06 1.96 -1.04
C LEU A 1 22.37 3.00 -0.15
N ALA A 2 23.09 3.67 0.77
CA ALA A 2 22.53 4.71 1.63
C ALA A 2 21.94 5.92 0.86
N ASP A 3 22.55 6.28 -0.27
CA ASP A 3 22.11 7.42 -1.08
C ASP A 3 20.75 7.16 -1.76
N VAL A 4 20.58 5.96 -2.31
CA VAL A 4 19.31 5.47 -2.88
C VAL A 4 18.20 5.44 -1.81
N TRP A 5 18.53 5.01 -0.60
CA TRP A 5 17.59 5.03 0.53
C TRP A 5 17.21 6.45 0.93
N THR A 6 18.18 7.37 0.99
CA THR A 6 17.92 8.77 1.35
C THR A 6 17.04 9.46 0.32
N GLN A 7 17.25 9.19 -0.96
CA GLN A 7 16.38 9.67 -2.04
C GLN A 7 14.97 9.07 -1.94
N LEU A 8 14.85 7.76 -1.71
CA LEU A 8 13.56 7.11 -1.50
C LEU A 8 12.79 7.74 -0.35
N ARG A 9 13.45 7.97 0.79
CA ARG A 9 12.82 8.59 1.97
C ARG A 9 12.36 10.02 1.69
N LYS A 10 13.16 10.82 0.98
CA LYS A 10 12.76 12.18 0.58
C LYS A 10 11.53 12.16 -0.32
N MET A 11 11.55 11.34 -1.37
CA MET A 11 10.41 11.20 -2.28
C MET A 11 9.16 10.70 -1.54
N SER A 12 9.31 9.67 -0.72
CA SER A 12 8.22 9.09 0.06
C SER A 12 7.54 10.11 1.00
N MET A 13 8.33 10.95 1.66
CA MET A 13 7.82 12.03 2.51
C MET A 13 7.16 13.16 1.69
N GLU A 14 7.60 13.40 0.46
CA GLU A 14 7.06 14.44 -0.43
C GLU A 14 5.74 14.02 -1.10
N TYR A 15 5.67 12.79 -1.61
CA TYR A 15 4.51 12.28 -2.35
C TYR A 15 3.41 11.73 -1.43
N ASP A 16 3.79 10.83 -0.51
CA ASP A 16 2.82 10.06 0.28
C ASP A 16 2.76 10.54 1.73
N GLY A 17 3.81 11.24 2.20
CA GLY A 17 3.95 11.61 3.61
C GLY A 17 3.99 10.38 4.54
N LEU A 18 4.44 9.25 4.01
CA LEU A 18 4.65 7.99 4.73
C LEU A 18 6.16 7.81 4.92
N ASP A 19 6.61 7.17 5.99
CA ASP A 19 8.03 6.86 6.15
C ASP A 19 8.28 5.40 5.74
N PRO A 20 9.13 5.12 4.74
CA PRO A 20 9.31 3.77 4.25
C PRO A 20 10.02 2.85 5.25
N SER A 21 10.65 3.41 6.30
CA SER A 21 11.31 2.63 7.37
C SER A 21 10.31 1.88 8.26
N HIS A 22 9.03 2.26 8.23
CA HIS A 22 7.96 1.55 8.95
C HIS A 22 7.46 0.30 8.23
N TYR A 23 7.94 0.03 7.01
CA TYR A 23 7.49 -1.09 6.19
C TYR A 23 8.63 -2.09 5.97
N VAL A 24 8.29 -3.38 6.08
CA VAL A 24 9.24 -4.48 5.89
C VAL A 24 9.63 -4.64 4.41
N SER A 25 8.76 -4.21 3.49
CA SER A 25 8.99 -4.31 2.04
C SER A 25 8.45 -3.10 1.29
N LEU A 26 9.05 -2.81 0.13
CA LEU A 26 8.60 -1.75 -0.76
C LEU A 26 7.20 -2.02 -1.32
N LEU A 27 6.82 -3.27 -1.51
CA LEU A 27 5.47 -3.62 -1.97
C LEU A 27 4.40 -3.21 -0.96
N ALA A 28 4.64 -3.46 0.32
CA ALA A 28 3.73 -3.03 1.39
C ALA A 28 3.64 -1.50 1.47
N TYR A 29 4.77 -0.81 1.32
CA TYR A 29 4.82 0.65 1.23
C TYR A 29 4.02 1.17 0.03
N SER A 30 4.27 0.64 -1.17
CA SER A 30 3.61 1.07 -2.40
C SER A 30 2.10 0.82 -2.36
N TRP A 31 1.66 -0.27 -1.73
CA TRP A 31 0.23 -0.54 -1.53
C TRP A 31 -0.43 0.53 -0.64
N ASP A 32 0.18 0.86 0.49
CA ASP A 32 -0.37 1.87 1.41
C ASP A 32 -0.32 3.29 0.82
N ALA A 33 0.76 3.62 0.12
CA ALA A 33 0.87 4.85 -0.69
C ALA A 33 -0.28 4.94 -1.72
N MET A 34 -0.53 3.86 -2.46
CA MET A 34 -1.61 3.81 -3.45
C MET A 34 -3.00 4.02 -2.81
N LEU A 35 -3.25 3.40 -1.66
CA LEU A 35 -4.51 3.59 -0.92
C LEU A 35 -4.67 5.04 -0.45
N LYS A 36 -3.60 5.65 0.05
CA LYS A 36 -3.59 7.04 0.49
C LYS A 36 -3.79 8.03 -0.67
N MET A 37 -3.16 7.79 -1.81
CA MET A 37 -3.33 8.60 -3.03
C MET A 37 -4.74 8.52 -3.61
N THR A 38 -5.35 7.33 -3.61
CA THR A 38 -6.69 7.12 -4.16
C THR A 38 -7.81 7.47 -3.17
N GLY A 39 -7.48 7.64 -1.88
CA GLY A 39 -8.46 7.88 -0.81
C GLY A 39 -9.40 6.69 -0.57
N VAL A 40 -9.11 5.54 -1.17
CA VAL A 40 -9.93 4.33 -1.04
C VAL A 40 -9.69 3.75 0.35
N LYS A 41 -10.75 3.70 1.15
CA LYS A 41 -10.75 2.97 2.42
C LYS A 41 -11.21 1.54 2.14
N ILE A 42 -10.32 0.58 2.43
CA ILE A 42 -10.71 -0.82 2.43
C ILE A 42 -11.54 -1.04 3.69
N GLU A 43 -12.85 -1.14 3.53
CA GLU A 43 -13.75 -1.51 4.61
C GLU A 43 -13.66 -3.01 4.90
N LEU A 44 -13.96 -3.39 6.14
CA LEU A 44 -14.00 -4.80 6.52
C LEU A 44 -15.18 -5.46 5.80
N PHE A 45 -14.91 -6.53 5.04
CA PHE A 45 -15.95 -7.28 4.35
C PHE A 45 -16.90 -7.92 5.35
N THR A 46 -18.11 -7.37 5.46
CA THR A 46 -19.21 -7.91 6.28
C THR A 46 -20.13 -8.81 5.48
N ASP A 47 -20.10 -8.71 4.15
CA ASP A 47 -20.94 -9.48 3.24
C ASP A 47 -20.18 -10.65 2.59
N MET A 48 -20.84 -11.81 2.52
CA MET A 48 -20.28 -13.05 1.98
C MET A 48 -20.01 -12.95 0.47
N ALA A 49 -20.78 -12.13 -0.27
CA ALA A 49 -20.57 -11.92 -1.70
C ALA A 49 -19.26 -11.15 -2.00
N MET A 50 -18.86 -10.22 -1.13
CA MET A 50 -17.57 -9.53 -1.25
C MET A 50 -16.39 -10.48 -1.00
N HIS A 51 -16.54 -11.43 -0.08
CA HIS A 51 -15.54 -12.46 0.16
C HIS A 51 -15.36 -13.37 -1.05
N ASP A 52 -16.46 -13.87 -1.62
CA ASP A 52 -16.46 -14.71 -2.82
C ASP A 52 -15.84 -14.01 -4.03
N PHE A 53 -16.06 -12.71 -4.20
CA PHE A 53 -15.47 -11.93 -5.28
C PHE A 53 -13.94 -11.91 -5.20
N ILE A 54 -13.40 -11.67 -4.00
CA ILE A 54 -11.94 -11.61 -3.79
C ILE A 54 -11.31 -13.00 -3.86
N GLU A 55 -11.97 -14.04 -3.34
CA GLU A 55 -11.48 -15.41 -3.46
C GLU A 55 -11.45 -15.88 -4.91
N LYS A 56 -12.45 -15.52 -5.73
CA LYS A 56 -12.41 -15.78 -7.17
C LYS A 56 -11.32 -14.98 -7.87
N ALA A 57 -11.10 -13.72 -7.49
CA ALA A 57 -10.05 -12.88 -8.05
C ALA A 57 -8.63 -13.41 -7.74
N LYS A 58 -8.44 -14.10 -6.62
CA LYS A 58 -7.16 -14.76 -6.26
C LYS A 58 -6.81 -15.97 -7.11
N HIS A 59 -7.79 -16.58 -7.79
CA HIS A 59 -7.60 -17.78 -8.63
C HIS A 59 -7.43 -17.45 -10.13
N GLY A 60 -7.18 -16.17 -10.47
CA GLY A 60 -6.78 -15.75 -11.82
C GLY A 60 -5.32 -16.04 -12.13
#